data_AF-A0A0D5M9Z4-F1
#
_entry.id   AF-A0A0D5M9Z4-F1
#
_cell.length_a   1.000
_cell.length_b   1.000
_cell.length_c   1.000
_cell.angle_alpha   90.00
_cell.angle_beta   90.00
_cell.angle_gamma   90.00
#
_symmetry.space_group_name_H-M   'P 1'
#
loop_
_entity.id
_entity.type
_entity.pdbx_description
1 polymer ?
#
loop_
_entity_poly.entity_id
_entity_poly.type
_entity_poly.pdbx_seq_one_letter_code
_entity_poly.pdbx_strand_id
1 'polypeptide(L)'
;MMNPSEVIEVPAQLWEPLTEINSCSIAAMTKEKIVPVKAKHYQGRFYTAFGTAYGPFGARFACYISAYELTPAERYQGETYETYYDEEAIASGARSRGDHLGLVVKVQGKKWVCSKAVRLEKGLPSSIPVSLTEAKKWLEESYGRYVIDYPIKQGHWAAYEGNPVRCYHQNGSEVHDMLYRDEAGGVLSMRLCKSLALDTQATLVGNELPVNVVVSNHNQLGMLF
;
A
#
# COMPACT_ATOMS: atom_id res chain seq x y z
N MET A 1 -18.49 -10.57 5.37
CA MET A 1 -17.17 -9.92 5.27
C MET A 1 -16.66 -10.23 3.88
N MET A 2 -16.18 -9.23 3.12
CA MET A 2 -15.67 -9.45 1.76
C MET A 2 -14.45 -10.38 1.81
N ASN A 3 -14.50 -11.49 1.07
CA ASN A 3 -13.37 -12.39 0.91
C ASN A 3 -12.67 -12.02 -0.41
N PRO A 4 -11.48 -11.41 -0.39
CA PRO A 4 -10.79 -11.05 -1.61
C PRO A 4 -10.42 -12.32 -2.38
N SER A 5 -10.62 -12.30 -3.69
CA SER A 5 -10.22 -13.40 -4.58
C SER A 5 -8.72 -13.41 -4.87
N GLU A 6 -8.05 -12.28 -4.61
CA GLU A 6 -6.64 -12.06 -4.90
C GLU A 6 -6.07 -11.03 -3.92
N VAL A 7 -4.82 -11.25 -3.49
CA VAL A 7 -4.03 -10.29 -2.72
C VAL A 7 -2.90 -9.80 -3.62
N ILE A 8 -2.78 -8.50 -3.79
CA ILE A 8 -1.77 -7.86 -4.64
C ILE A 8 -0.87 -7.03 -3.74
N GLU A 9 0.43 -7.35 -3.73
CA GLU A 9 1.41 -6.57 -3.01
C GLU A 9 1.71 -5.26 -3.75
N VAL A 10 1.63 -4.15 -3.02
CA VAL A 10 1.86 -2.80 -3.54
C VAL A 10 3.13 -2.24 -2.92
N PRO A 11 4.14 -1.85 -3.71
CA PRO A 11 5.34 -1.21 -3.19
C PRO A 11 5.01 -0.02 -2.30
N ALA A 12 5.74 0.12 -1.18
CA ALA A 12 5.41 1.10 -0.15
C ALA A 12 5.24 2.54 -0.68
N GLN A 13 6.03 2.94 -1.68
CA GLN A 13 5.99 4.25 -2.31
C GLN A 13 4.70 4.52 -3.12
N LEU A 14 4.02 3.48 -3.58
CA LEU A 14 2.76 3.58 -4.33
C LEU A 14 1.53 3.49 -3.43
N TRP A 15 1.72 3.19 -2.15
CA TRP A 15 0.65 2.90 -1.21
C TRP A 15 -0.29 4.09 -1.02
N GLU A 16 0.23 5.22 -0.55
CA GLU A 16 -0.58 6.40 -0.26
C GLU A 16 -1.35 6.89 -1.50
N PRO A 17 -0.74 7.04 -2.68
CA PRO A 17 -1.46 7.39 -3.90
C PRO A 17 -2.54 6.39 -4.32
N LEU A 18 -2.46 5.13 -3.89
CA LEU A 18 -3.51 4.14 -4.13
C LEU A 18 -4.61 4.19 -3.05
N THR A 19 -4.31 4.63 -1.82
CA THR A 19 -5.36 4.81 -0.80
C THR A 19 -6.37 5.90 -1.21
N GLU A 20 -5.98 6.85 -2.05
CA GLU A 20 -6.84 7.93 -2.54
C GLU A 20 -8.03 7.46 -3.36
N ILE A 21 -7.99 6.22 -3.91
CA ILE A 21 -9.11 5.64 -4.67
C ILE A 21 -10.29 5.22 -3.78
N ASN A 22 -10.14 5.34 -2.46
CA ASN A 22 -11.20 5.08 -1.50
C ASN A 22 -12.37 6.05 -1.74
N SER A 23 -13.53 5.46 -2.03
CA SER A 23 -14.75 6.15 -2.42
C SER A 23 -15.85 6.05 -1.37
N CYS A 24 -15.57 5.59 -0.15
CA CYS A 24 -16.57 5.45 0.91
C CYS A 24 -17.36 6.72 1.18
N SER A 25 -16.68 7.86 1.29
CA SER A 25 -17.33 9.15 1.55
C SER A 25 -18.25 9.56 0.39
N ILE A 26 -17.80 9.36 -0.85
CA ILE A 26 -18.60 9.67 -2.04
C ILE A 26 -19.83 8.76 -2.10
N ALA A 27 -19.65 7.47 -1.86
CA ALA A 27 -20.72 6.47 -1.87
C ALA A 27 -21.76 6.72 -0.76
N ALA A 28 -21.33 7.19 0.41
CA ALA A 28 -22.23 7.51 1.52
C ALA A 28 -23.01 8.81 1.31
N MET A 29 -22.46 9.77 0.57
CA MET A 29 -23.05 11.11 0.40
C MET A 29 -23.87 11.26 -0.88
N THR A 30 -23.62 10.41 -1.88
CA THR A 30 -24.31 10.53 -3.17
C THR A 30 -25.79 10.16 -3.07
N LYS A 31 -26.62 10.86 -3.84
CA LYS A 31 -28.04 10.54 -4.05
C LYS A 31 -28.27 9.93 -5.43
N GLU A 32 -27.21 9.78 -6.22
CA GLU A 32 -27.31 9.14 -7.54
C GLU A 32 -27.54 7.64 -7.39
N LYS A 33 -28.36 7.08 -8.29
CA LYS A 33 -28.57 5.63 -8.35
C LYS A 33 -27.25 4.89 -8.59
N ILE A 34 -26.45 5.36 -9.55
CA ILE A 34 -25.11 4.83 -9.86
C ILE A 34 -24.08 5.72 -9.16
N VAL A 35 -23.30 5.12 -8.28
CA VAL A 35 -22.34 5.87 -7.46
C VAL A 35 -21.15 6.34 -8.29
N PRO A 36 -20.80 7.64 -8.28
CA PRO A 36 -19.51 8.09 -8.79
C PRO A 36 -18.40 7.62 -7.86
N VAL A 37 -17.30 7.12 -8.43
CA VAL A 37 -16.16 6.62 -7.66
C VAL A 37 -14.86 7.21 -8.17
N LYS A 38 -13.88 7.28 -7.27
CA LYS A 38 -12.48 7.49 -7.62
C LYS A 38 -11.93 6.18 -8.15
N ALA A 39 -11.06 6.26 -9.15
CA ALA A 39 -10.38 5.10 -9.68
C ALA A 39 -8.97 5.44 -10.12
N LYS A 40 -8.08 4.44 -10.09
CA LYS A 40 -6.70 4.57 -10.55
C LYS A 40 -6.28 3.33 -11.32
N HIS A 41 -5.41 3.53 -12.31
CA HIS A 41 -4.80 2.44 -13.06
C HIS A 41 -3.55 1.95 -12.34
N TYR A 42 -3.43 0.64 -12.18
CA TYR A 42 -2.28 -0.02 -11.55
C TYR A 42 -2.07 -1.41 -12.17
N GLN A 43 -0.83 -1.77 -12.50
CA GLN A 43 -0.50 -3.06 -13.13
C GLN A 43 -1.42 -3.47 -14.30
N GLY A 44 -1.77 -2.53 -15.18
CA GLY A 44 -2.60 -2.81 -16.37
C GLY A 44 -4.11 -2.89 -16.12
N ARG A 45 -4.58 -2.61 -14.89
CA ARG A 45 -5.99 -2.73 -14.49
C ARG A 45 -6.46 -1.47 -13.78
N PHE A 46 -7.76 -1.20 -13.82
CA PHE A 46 -8.39 -0.11 -13.08
C PHE A 46 -8.95 -0.60 -11.76
N TYR A 47 -8.75 0.17 -10.69
CA TYR A 47 -9.26 -0.16 -9.36
C TYR A 47 -10.01 0.99 -8.73
N THR A 48 -11.03 0.66 -7.94
CA THR A 48 -11.65 1.54 -6.94
C THR A 48 -11.68 0.84 -5.59
N ALA A 49 -11.93 1.57 -4.50
CA ALA A 49 -11.96 1.00 -3.17
C ALA A 49 -13.10 1.55 -2.30
N PHE A 50 -13.53 0.72 -1.35
CA PHE A 50 -14.55 1.04 -0.35
C PHE A 50 -14.07 0.72 1.07
N GLY A 51 -12.76 0.79 1.28
CA GLY A 51 -12.17 0.60 2.60
C GLY A 51 -10.66 0.63 2.55
N THR A 52 -10.05 1.28 3.54
CA THR A 52 -8.60 1.31 3.73
C THR A 52 -8.32 1.04 5.20
N ALA A 53 -7.45 0.08 5.48
CA ALA A 53 -6.91 -0.18 6.80
C ALA A 53 -5.48 0.35 6.86
N TYR A 54 -5.19 1.17 7.87
CA TYR A 54 -3.87 1.72 8.16
C TYR A 54 -3.26 1.01 9.37
N GLY A 55 -1.93 0.92 9.39
CA GLY A 55 -1.18 0.24 10.45
C GLY A 55 0.33 0.20 10.17
N PRO A 56 1.09 -0.54 10.98
CA PRO A 56 2.49 -0.86 10.68
C PRO A 56 2.60 -1.96 9.62
N PHE A 57 3.74 -2.00 8.91
CA PHE A 57 4.03 -3.10 7.98
C PHE A 57 4.23 -4.41 8.73
N GLY A 58 3.61 -5.49 8.24
CA GLY A 58 3.75 -6.81 8.84
C GLY A 58 3.06 -7.00 10.19
N ALA A 59 2.22 -6.05 10.63
CA ALA A 59 1.37 -6.22 11.79
C ALA A 59 0.30 -7.29 11.55
N ARG A 60 -0.27 -7.86 12.63
CA ARG A 60 -1.37 -8.84 12.58
C ARG A 60 -2.54 -8.37 11.69
N PHE A 61 -2.78 -7.07 11.65
CA PHE A 61 -3.67 -6.43 10.69
C PHE A 61 -2.80 -5.60 9.75
N ALA A 62 -2.41 -6.19 8.62
CA ALA A 62 -1.60 -5.51 7.61
C ALA A 62 -2.34 -4.27 7.08
N CYS A 63 -1.58 -3.27 6.61
CA CYS A 63 -2.14 -2.18 5.83
C CYS A 63 -2.72 -2.75 4.54
N TYR A 64 -4.02 -2.58 4.34
CA TYR A 64 -4.67 -3.07 3.14
C TYR A 64 -5.75 -2.11 2.62
N ILE A 65 -5.99 -2.14 1.31
CA ILE A 65 -7.10 -1.46 0.65
C ILE A 65 -8.04 -2.57 0.18
N SER A 66 -9.30 -2.50 0.60
CA SER A 66 -10.38 -3.36 0.12
C SER A 66 -10.88 -2.80 -1.21
N ALA A 67 -10.36 -3.33 -2.30
CA ALA A 67 -10.54 -2.80 -3.64
C ALA A 67 -11.32 -3.74 -4.55
N TYR A 68 -11.77 -3.18 -5.66
CA TYR A 68 -12.40 -3.92 -6.74
C TYR A 68 -11.71 -3.55 -8.05
N GLU A 69 -11.36 -4.57 -8.84
CA GLU A 69 -11.03 -4.37 -10.25
C GLU A 69 -12.27 -3.88 -10.99
N LEU A 70 -12.06 -2.95 -11.92
CA LEU A 70 -13.12 -2.36 -12.72
C LEU A 70 -13.04 -2.88 -14.15
N THR A 71 -14.16 -3.43 -14.63
CA THR A 71 -14.37 -3.78 -16.03
C THR A 71 -15.35 -2.80 -16.67
N PRO A 72 -15.12 -2.31 -17.91
CA PRO A 72 -16.11 -1.50 -18.61
C PRO A 72 -17.45 -2.24 -18.69
N ALA A 73 -18.55 -1.53 -18.45
CA ALA A 73 -19.87 -2.18 -18.31
C ALA A 73 -20.27 -2.97 -19.58
N GLU A 74 -19.89 -2.50 -20.76
CA GLU A 74 -20.13 -3.15 -22.04
C GLU A 74 -19.34 -4.45 -22.27
N ARG A 75 -18.35 -4.74 -21.41
CA ARG A 75 -17.51 -5.97 -21.49
C ARG A 75 -17.78 -6.96 -20.37
N TYR A 76 -18.60 -6.59 -19.38
CA TYR A 76 -18.89 -7.45 -18.24
C TYR A 76 -20.08 -8.38 -18.54
N GLN A 77 -19.93 -9.67 -18.23
CA GLN A 77 -20.91 -10.71 -18.58
C GLN A 77 -21.70 -11.26 -17.36
N GLY A 78 -21.42 -10.77 -16.15
CA GLY A 78 -22.08 -11.23 -14.93
C GLY A 78 -23.33 -10.42 -14.57
N GLU A 79 -23.98 -10.81 -13.47
CA GLU A 79 -25.07 -10.03 -12.89
C GLU A 79 -24.57 -8.67 -12.40
N THR A 80 -25.39 -7.65 -12.59
CA THR A 80 -25.07 -6.28 -12.20
C THR A 80 -26.20 -5.63 -11.43
N TYR A 81 -25.84 -4.65 -10.60
CA TYR A 81 -26.81 -3.81 -9.89
C TYR A 81 -26.28 -2.39 -9.81
N GLU A 82 -27.19 -1.42 -9.86
CA GLU A 82 -26.82 0.01 -9.82
C GLU A 82 -26.82 0.55 -8.38
N THR A 83 -27.67 0.01 -7.50
CA THR A 83 -27.86 0.51 -6.14
C THR A 83 -26.73 0.06 -5.21
N TYR A 84 -25.96 1.02 -4.69
CA TYR A 84 -24.85 0.77 -3.77
C TYR A 84 -25.28 0.08 -2.48
N TYR A 85 -26.33 0.61 -1.82
CA TYR A 85 -26.87 0.05 -0.59
C TYR A 85 -28.35 -0.29 -0.78
N ASP A 86 -28.63 -1.60 -0.81
CA ASP A 86 -29.95 -2.17 -1.06
C ASP A 86 -30.37 -2.97 0.18
N GLU A 87 -31.19 -2.35 1.03
CA GLU A 87 -31.60 -2.96 2.30
C GLU A 87 -32.39 -4.25 2.11
N GLU A 88 -33.25 -4.32 1.09
CA GLU A 88 -34.09 -5.49 0.81
C GLU A 88 -33.26 -6.67 0.30
N ALA A 89 -32.32 -6.41 -0.62
CA ALA A 89 -31.41 -7.45 -1.11
C ALA A 89 -30.46 -7.95 -0.02
N ILE A 90 -30.04 -7.07 0.90
CA ILE A 90 -29.21 -7.45 2.05
C ILE A 90 -30.03 -8.26 3.07
N ALA A 91 -31.25 -7.82 3.38
CA ALA A 91 -32.13 -8.49 4.34
C ALA A 91 -32.57 -9.88 3.85
N SER A 92 -32.78 -10.04 2.54
CA SER A 92 -33.13 -11.33 1.92
C SER A 92 -31.93 -12.26 1.69
N GLY A 93 -30.70 -11.79 1.92
CA GLY A 93 -29.47 -12.56 1.71
C GLY A 93 -29.03 -12.68 0.25
N ALA A 94 -29.74 -12.05 -0.69
CA ALA A 94 -29.33 -11.97 -2.09
C ALA A 94 -28.00 -11.21 -2.26
N ARG A 95 -27.68 -10.29 -1.33
CA ARG A 95 -26.43 -9.53 -1.31
C ARG A 95 -25.80 -9.51 0.09
N SER A 96 -24.48 -9.62 0.13
CA SER A 96 -23.72 -9.44 1.38
C SER A 96 -23.45 -7.96 1.65
N ARG A 97 -23.63 -7.52 2.90
CA ARG A 97 -23.26 -6.16 3.31
C ARG A 97 -21.76 -5.91 3.11
N GLY A 98 -21.44 -4.84 2.37
CA GLY A 98 -20.06 -4.46 2.04
C GLY A 98 -19.45 -5.23 0.87
N ASP A 99 -20.20 -6.14 0.24
CA ASP A 99 -19.83 -6.73 -1.04
C ASP A 99 -20.33 -5.84 -2.18
N HIS A 100 -19.41 -5.48 -3.07
CA HIS A 100 -19.67 -4.62 -4.21
C HIS A 100 -19.39 -5.33 -5.53
N LEU A 101 -19.19 -6.66 -5.54
CA LEU A 101 -19.07 -7.43 -6.77
C LEU A 101 -20.34 -7.31 -7.63
N GLY A 102 -20.22 -6.89 -8.89
CA GLY A 102 -21.35 -6.63 -9.79
C GLY A 102 -21.93 -5.22 -9.66
N LEU A 103 -21.47 -4.40 -8.71
CA LEU A 103 -21.91 -3.00 -8.59
C LEU A 103 -21.48 -2.20 -9.82
N VAL A 104 -22.45 -1.54 -10.46
CA VAL A 104 -22.20 -0.54 -11.50
C VAL A 104 -21.84 0.78 -10.84
N VAL A 105 -20.70 1.35 -11.24
CA VAL A 105 -20.16 2.61 -10.74
C VAL A 105 -19.86 3.56 -11.91
N LYS A 106 -19.70 4.85 -11.61
CA LYS A 106 -19.36 5.88 -12.58
C LYS A 106 -17.93 6.38 -12.35
N VAL A 107 -17.06 6.22 -13.35
CA VAL A 107 -15.71 6.79 -13.37
C VAL A 107 -15.66 7.78 -14.52
N GLN A 108 -15.44 9.06 -14.21
CA GLN A 108 -15.36 10.15 -15.21
C GLN A 108 -16.54 10.13 -16.20
N GLY A 109 -17.76 9.92 -15.70
CA GLY A 109 -18.98 9.88 -16.52
C GLY A 109 -19.27 8.55 -17.22
N LYS A 110 -18.32 7.60 -17.26
CA LYS A 110 -18.49 6.29 -17.90
C LYS A 110 -18.92 5.22 -16.89
N LYS A 111 -19.73 4.25 -17.32
CA LYS A 111 -20.16 3.12 -16.50
C LYS A 111 -19.08 2.04 -16.46
N TRP A 112 -18.77 1.58 -15.26
CA TRP A 112 -17.87 0.47 -14.98
C TRP A 112 -18.53 -0.49 -14.00
N VAL A 113 -18.05 -1.72 -13.92
CA VAL A 113 -18.53 -2.73 -12.99
C VAL A 113 -17.38 -3.16 -12.10
N CYS A 114 -17.61 -3.19 -10.79
CA CYS A 114 -16.75 -3.85 -9.81
C CYS A 114 -16.76 -5.37 -10.08
N SER A 115 -15.80 -5.85 -10.86
CA SER A 115 -15.84 -7.19 -11.46
C SER A 115 -15.04 -8.24 -10.69
N LYS A 116 -14.11 -7.81 -9.85
CA LYS A 116 -13.30 -8.71 -9.02
C LYS A 116 -12.93 -8.07 -7.69
N ALA A 117 -13.23 -8.76 -6.60
CA ALA A 117 -12.79 -8.38 -5.26
C ALA A 117 -11.28 -8.64 -5.09
N VAL A 118 -10.50 -7.61 -4.77
CA VAL A 118 -9.05 -7.71 -4.53
C VAL A 118 -8.66 -7.02 -3.23
N ARG A 119 -7.58 -7.48 -2.61
CA ARG A 119 -6.93 -6.77 -1.51
C ARG A 119 -5.58 -6.27 -1.97
N LEU A 120 -5.38 -4.95 -1.96
CA LEU A 120 -4.05 -4.37 -2.17
C LEU A 120 -3.38 -4.29 -0.80
N GLU A 121 -2.23 -4.91 -0.60
CA GLU A 121 -1.50 -4.89 0.68
C GLU A 121 -0.21 -4.08 0.55
N LYS A 122 0.10 -3.27 1.57
CA LYS A 122 1.35 -2.50 1.58
C LYS A 122 2.53 -3.45 1.71
N GLY A 123 3.35 -3.49 0.66
CA GLY A 123 4.61 -4.21 0.59
C GLY A 123 5.79 -3.39 1.07
N LEU A 124 6.98 -3.92 0.84
CA LEU A 124 8.26 -3.21 1.03
C LEU A 124 8.48 -2.19 -0.10
N PRO A 125 9.30 -1.14 0.13
CA PRO A 125 9.63 -0.17 -0.91
C PRO A 125 10.45 -0.86 -2.01
N SER A 126 10.24 -0.43 -3.24
CA SER A 126 11.07 -0.83 -4.39
C SER A 126 11.68 0.38 -5.10
N SER A 127 11.65 1.56 -4.45
CA SER A 127 12.21 2.80 -4.95
C SER A 127 13.73 2.85 -4.75
N ILE A 128 14.38 3.82 -5.39
CA ILE A 128 15.80 4.10 -5.16
C ILE A 128 15.99 4.40 -3.66
N PRO A 129 16.93 3.72 -2.98
CA PRO A 129 17.13 3.92 -1.55
C PRO A 129 17.42 5.36 -1.15
N VAL A 130 17.02 5.70 0.07
CA VAL A 130 17.41 6.94 0.74
C VAL A 130 18.84 6.78 1.26
N SER A 131 19.71 7.78 1.13
CA SER A 131 21.03 7.69 1.79
C SER A 131 20.90 7.87 3.31
N LEU A 132 21.85 7.36 4.08
CA LEU A 132 21.86 7.56 5.54
C LEU A 132 21.90 9.07 5.91
N THR A 133 22.60 9.88 5.12
CA THR A 133 22.69 11.33 5.33
C THR A 133 21.33 12.00 5.14
N GLU A 134 20.62 11.67 4.06
CA GLU A 134 19.26 12.18 3.82
C GLU A 134 18.28 11.70 4.88
N ALA A 135 18.35 10.43 5.28
CA ALA A 135 17.50 9.85 6.32
C ALA A 135 17.66 10.59 7.66
N LYS A 136 18.90 10.86 8.07
CA LYS A 136 19.20 11.62 9.29
C LYS A 136 18.69 13.06 9.21
N LYS A 137 18.91 13.73 8.07
CA LYS A 137 18.43 15.09 7.83
C LYS A 137 16.90 15.16 7.91
N TRP A 138 16.20 14.25 7.25
CA TRP A 138 14.73 14.20 7.28
C TRP A 138 14.18 13.98 8.70
N LEU A 139 14.84 13.12 9.51
CA LEU A 139 14.45 12.93 10.91
C LEU A 139 14.64 14.19 11.74
N GLU A 140 15.74 14.92 11.54
CA GLU A 140 15.99 16.21 12.19
C GLU A 140 14.88 17.22 11.87
N GLU A 141 14.49 17.29 10.60
CA GLU A 141 13.48 18.23 10.11
C GLU A 141 12.06 17.84 10.57
N SER A 142 11.73 16.54 10.56
CA SER A 142 10.36 16.05 10.84
C SER A 142 10.04 16.00 12.33
N TYR A 143 11.04 15.72 13.17
CA TYR A 143 10.82 15.48 14.59
C TYR A 143 11.69 16.37 15.50
N GLY A 144 12.50 17.24 14.91
CA GLY A 144 13.46 18.07 15.64
C GLY A 144 14.73 17.30 16.04
N ARG A 145 15.79 18.06 16.29
CA ARG A 145 17.13 17.56 16.66
C ARG A 145 17.14 16.61 17.86
N TYR A 146 16.23 16.84 18.81
CA TYR A 146 16.08 16.00 19.99
C TYR A 146 15.65 14.55 19.68
N VAL A 147 15.00 14.28 18.54
CA VAL A 147 14.62 12.91 18.15
C VAL A 147 15.76 12.15 17.46
N ILE A 148 16.83 12.84 17.08
CA ILE A 148 18.09 12.17 16.75
C ILE A 148 18.78 11.76 18.06
N ASP A 149 18.87 12.65 19.04
CA ASP A 149 19.70 12.42 20.23
C ASP A 149 19.02 11.57 21.33
N TYR A 150 17.69 11.59 21.43
CA TYR A 150 16.96 10.91 22.53
C TYR A 150 16.81 9.39 22.36
N PRO A 151 16.65 8.80 21.14
CA PRO A 151 16.64 7.36 20.95
C PRO A 151 18.05 6.75 20.82
N ILE A 152 19.08 7.55 20.51
CA ILE A 152 20.43 7.03 20.20
C ILE A 152 21.22 6.62 21.45
N LYS A 153 20.82 6.97 22.68
CA LYS A 153 21.47 6.38 23.86
C LYS A 153 21.27 4.85 23.95
N GLN A 154 20.33 4.26 23.21
CA GLN A 154 20.08 2.80 23.13
C GLN A 154 19.64 2.30 21.73
N GLY A 155 20.04 2.99 20.66
CA GLY A 155 19.63 2.67 19.28
C GLY A 155 20.81 2.60 18.31
N HIS A 156 20.60 1.99 17.15
CA HIS A 156 21.59 1.88 16.07
C HIS A 156 20.92 2.00 14.69
N TRP A 157 21.74 2.08 13.64
CA TRP A 157 21.29 2.07 12.27
C TRP A 157 21.64 0.74 11.61
N ALA A 158 20.72 0.23 10.81
CA ALA A 158 20.91 -0.92 9.93
C ALA A 158 20.41 -0.57 8.52
N ALA A 159 20.48 -1.51 7.59
CA ALA A 159 19.95 -1.35 6.23
C ALA A 159 19.10 -2.55 5.80
N TYR A 160 18.08 -2.29 4.98
CA TYR A 160 17.34 -3.30 4.23
C TYR A 160 17.32 -2.90 2.76
N GLU A 161 17.92 -3.72 1.89
CA GLU A 161 18.03 -3.43 0.44
C GLU A 161 18.55 -1.99 0.16
N GLY A 162 19.53 -1.55 0.95
CA GLY A 162 20.11 -0.20 0.88
C GLY A 162 19.29 0.90 1.56
N ASN A 163 18.03 0.67 1.94
CA ASN A 163 17.22 1.63 2.67
C ASN A 163 17.64 1.69 4.16
N PRO A 164 17.87 2.89 4.74
CA PRO A 164 18.23 3.06 6.14
C PRO A 164 17.09 2.61 7.06
N VAL A 165 17.44 1.79 8.04
CA VAL A 165 16.53 1.32 9.10
C VAL A 165 17.03 1.83 10.44
N ARG A 166 16.20 2.66 11.10
CA ARG A 166 16.45 3.13 12.45
C ARG A 166 15.98 2.06 13.43
N CYS A 167 16.89 1.56 14.25
CA CYS A 167 16.64 0.53 15.26
C CYS A 167 16.75 1.17 16.65
N TYR A 168 15.69 1.10 17.47
CA TYR A 168 15.68 1.74 18.79
C TYR A 168 14.74 1.03 19.76
N HIS A 169 14.99 1.16 21.06
CA HIS A 169 14.14 0.53 22.08
C HIS A 169 12.93 1.42 22.42
N GLN A 170 11.74 0.82 22.44
CA GLN A 170 10.50 1.43 22.90
C GLN A 170 9.76 0.41 23.78
N ASN A 171 9.41 0.79 25.01
CA ASN A 171 8.69 -0.05 25.96
C ASN A 171 9.33 -1.44 26.18
N GLY A 172 10.66 -1.49 26.24
CA GLY A 172 11.43 -2.73 26.47
C GLY A 172 11.53 -3.66 25.25
N SER A 173 11.05 -3.24 24.08
CA SER A 173 11.21 -3.98 22.82
C SER A 173 11.98 -3.14 21.80
N GLU A 174 12.79 -3.79 20.97
CA GLU A 174 13.38 -3.12 19.82
C GLU A 174 12.33 -2.86 18.74
N VAL A 175 12.39 -1.67 18.15
CA VAL A 175 11.52 -1.18 17.09
C VAL A 175 12.38 -0.80 15.90
N HIS A 176 11.89 -1.12 14.72
CA HIS A 176 12.55 -0.82 13.46
C HIS A 176 11.66 0.10 12.61
N ASP A 177 12.20 1.26 12.22
CA ASP A 177 11.58 2.17 11.26
C ASP A 177 12.46 2.27 10.02
N MET A 178 11.94 1.87 8.87
CA MET A 178 12.64 2.00 7.59
C MET A 178 12.28 3.32 6.92
N LEU A 179 13.29 4.03 6.41
CA LEU A 179 13.12 5.25 5.63
C LEU A 179 13.29 4.92 4.14
N TYR A 180 12.37 5.42 3.32
CA TYR A 180 12.29 5.12 1.89
C TYR A 180 11.80 6.34 1.10
N ARG A 181 11.99 6.35 -0.22
CA ARG A 181 11.49 7.41 -1.09
C ARG A 181 10.09 7.14 -1.58
N ASP A 182 9.24 8.17 -1.57
CA ASP A 182 7.99 8.19 -2.32
C ASP A 182 8.23 8.41 -3.83
N GLU A 183 7.16 8.44 -4.63
CA GLU A 183 7.27 8.68 -6.09
C GLU A 183 7.76 10.09 -6.44
N ALA A 184 7.56 11.08 -5.56
CA ALA A 184 8.00 12.45 -5.75
C ALA A 184 9.46 12.68 -5.30
N GLY A 185 10.11 11.65 -4.76
CA GLY A 185 11.47 11.72 -4.21
C GLY A 185 11.52 12.22 -2.75
N GLY A 186 10.37 12.45 -2.13
CA GLY A 186 10.24 12.75 -0.71
C GLY A 186 10.61 11.54 0.15
N VAL A 187 11.13 11.79 1.35
CA VAL A 187 11.46 10.74 2.31
C VAL A 187 10.26 10.47 3.21
N LEU A 188 9.90 9.19 3.34
CA LEU A 188 8.86 8.70 4.24
C LEU A 188 9.45 7.68 5.21
N SER A 189 8.72 7.39 6.29
CA SER A 189 9.05 6.33 7.24
C SER A 189 7.95 5.26 7.30
N MET A 190 8.36 4.03 7.55
CA MET A 190 7.46 2.90 7.77
C MET A 190 7.96 2.04 8.91
N ARG A 191 7.10 1.86 9.91
CA ARG A 191 7.37 0.94 11.02
C ARG A 191 7.27 -0.51 10.56
N LEU A 192 8.30 -1.29 10.89
CA LEU A 192 8.38 -2.72 10.62
C LEU A 192 7.95 -3.49 11.87
N CYS A 193 6.94 -4.34 11.72
CA CYS A 193 6.50 -5.31 12.75
C CYS A 193 6.79 -6.77 12.35
N LYS A 194 7.24 -6.99 11.13
CA LYS A 194 7.75 -8.29 10.66
C LYS A 194 9.27 -8.31 10.79
N SER A 195 9.80 -9.42 11.27
CA SER A 195 11.26 -9.64 11.28
C SER A 195 11.77 -9.69 9.84
N LEU A 196 12.71 -8.80 9.52
CA LEU A 196 13.47 -8.77 8.27
C LEU A 196 14.94 -9.04 8.60
N ALA A 197 15.66 -9.66 7.67
CA ALA A 197 17.11 -9.74 7.77
C ALA A 197 17.69 -8.35 7.46
N LEU A 198 18.28 -7.72 8.48
CA LEU A 198 18.90 -6.39 8.36
C LEU A 198 20.41 -6.53 8.22
N ASP A 199 21.02 -5.73 7.36
CA ASP A 199 22.47 -5.57 7.31
C ASP A 199 22.90 -4.57 8.40
N THR A 200 23.61 -5.08 9.40
CA THR A 200 24.00 -4.32 10.60
C THR A 200 25.40 -3.71 10.52
N GLN A 201 26.26 -4.07 9.55
CA GLN A 201 27.71 -3.76 9.68
C GLN A 201 28.51 -3.40 8.41
N ALA A 202 27.97 -3.41 7.19
CA ALA A 202 28.83 -3.18 6.00
C ALA A 202 28.44 -2.02 5.08
N THR A 203 27.15 -1.65 4.98
CA THR A 203 26.69 -0.75 3.90
C THR A 203 26.43 0.71 4.34
N LEU A 204 26.65 1.02 5.62
CA LEU A 204 26.37 2.36 6.18
C LEU A 204 27.61 3.27 6.32
N VAL A 205 28.78 2.85 5.83
CA VAL A 205 30.02 3.61 5.94
C VAL A 205 30.11 4.67 4.84
N GLY A 206 29.80 5.92 5.21
CA GLY A 206 30.41 7.15 4.69
C GLY A 206 29.91 7.67 3.33
N ASN A 207 29.15 8.78 3.37
CA ASN A 207 28.87 9.78 2.32
C ASN A 207 28.41 9.35 0.91
N GLU A 208 28.59 8.11 0.48
CA GLU A 208 28.10 7.59 -0.78
C GLU A 208 27.81 6.10 -0.56
N LEU A 209 26.55 5.69 -0.71
CA LEU A 209 26.29 4.26 -0.92
C LEU A 209 27.04 3.88 -2.20
N PRO A 210 27.83 2.79 -2.22
CA PRO A 210 28.41 2.33 -3.47
C PRO A 210 27.26 2.06 -4.43
N VAL A 211 27.23 2.81 -5.52
CA VAL A 211 26.39 2.54 -6.70
C VAL A 211 26.93 1.25 -7.31
N ASN A 212 26.58 0.12 -6.72
CA ASN A 212 26.67 -1.19 -7.33
C ASN A 212 25.38 -1.92 -6.99
N VAL A 213 24.34 -1.53 -7.71
CA VAL A 213 23.20 -2.40 -7.97
C VAL A 213 23.77 -3.58 -8.75
N VAL A 214 24.13 -4.66 -8.05
CA VAL A 214 24.06 -5.98 -8.67
C VAL A 214 22.57 -6.23 -8.83
N VAL A 215 22.05 -5.93 -10.01
CA VAL A 215 20.75 -6.43 -10.45
C VAL A 215 20.87 -7.94 -10.32
N SER A 216 20.24 -8.52 -9.30
CA SER A 216 20.01 -9.95 -9.27
C SER A 216 19.10 -10.26 -10.46
N ASN A 217 19.73 -10.65 -11.57
CA ASN A 217 19.04 -11.33 -12.65
C ASN A 217 18.43 -12.59 -12.06
N HIS A 218 17.18 -12.51 -11.62
CA HIS A 218 16.31 -13.68 -11.60
C HIS A 218 15.95 -13.98 -13.05
N ASN A 219 16.90 -14.65 -13.72
CA ASN A 219 16.67 -15.43 -14.92
C ASN A 219 15.40 -16.27 -14.69
N GLN A 220 14.39 -16.04 -15.52
CA GLN A 220 14.08 -16.92 -16.64
C GLN A 220 14.07 -18.40 -16.21
N LEU A 221 12.89 -18.86 -15.77
CA LEU A 221 12.53 -20.26 -15.91
C LEU A 221 12.33 -20.54 -17.40
N GLY A 222 13.07 -21.53 -17.89
CA GLY A 222 13.21 -21.85 -19.29
C GLY A 222 11.95 -22.42 -19.93
N MET A 223 11.78 -22.06 -21.21
CA MET A 223 11.20 -22.97 -22.18
C MET A 223 12.35 -23.61 -22.94
N LEU A 224 12.51 -24.92 -22.77
CA LEU A 224 13.14 -25.77 -23.78
C LEU A 224 12.01 -26.52 -24.50
N PHE A 225 12.22 -26.62 -25.82
CA PHE A 225 11.43 -27.22 -26.88
C PHE A 225 10.60 -28.46 -26.52
#